data_AF-A0A430QQG4-F1
#
_entry.id   AF-A0A430QQG4-F1
#
_cell.length_a   1.000
_cell.length_b   1.000
_cell.length_c   1.000
_cell.angle_alpha   90.00
_cell.angle_beta   90.00
_cell.angle_gamma   90.00
#
_symmetry.space_group_name_H-M   'P 1'
#
loop_
_entity.id
_entity.type
_entity.pdbx_description
1 polymer ?
#
loop_
_entity_poly.entity_id
_entity_poly.type
_entity_poly.pdbx_seq_one_letter_code
_entity_poly.pdbx_strand_id
1 'polypeptide(L)'
;MENSSPVVQQPTSVQRQTFEREWSSGLCACFDDLPTCCLVLFCPHCYMCYLYNKEGESCWVPFCGAGILPLRIKHRVMHKIMVTIILYLSLIKKLFIMLYTLNT
;
A
#
# COMPACT_ATOMS: atom_id res chain seq x y z
N MET A 1 -39.01 19.93 -4.14
CA MET A 1 -37.90 20.64 -4.79
C MET A 1 -36.71 20.47 -3.87
N GLU A 2 -35.87 19.47 -4.16
CA GLU A 2 -34.71 19.12 -3.34
C GLU A 2 -33.58 20.10 -3.64
N ASN A 3 -33.10 20.79 -2.62
CA ASN A 3 -32.13 21.88 -2.74
C ASN A 3 -30.72 21.32 -3.00
N SER A 4 -30.33 21.19 -4.28
CA SER A 4 -29.02 20.75 -4.73
C SER A 4 -27.98 21.88 -4.70
N SER A 5 -27.78 22.50 -3.53
CA SER A 5 -26.63 23.39 -3.33
C SER A 5 -25.35 22.55 -3.46
N PRO A 6 -24.38 22.90 -4.33
CA PRO A 6 -23.12 22.16 -4.40
C PRO A 6 -22.40 22.30 -3.06
N VAL A 7 -21.75 21.22 -2.61
CA VAL A 7 -20.90 21.26 -1.42
C VAL A 7 -19.69 22.15 -1.74
N VAL A 8 -19.78 23.44 -1.41
CA VAL A 8 -18.75 24.46 -1.73
C VAL A 8 -17.50 24.33 -0.85
N GLN A 9 -17.62 23.68 0.31
CA GLN A 9 -16.52 23.51 1.24
C GLN A 9 -16.36 22.03 1.61
N GLN A 10 -15.41 21.38 0.94
CA GLN A 10 -14.82 20.18 1.50
C GLN A 10 -14.15 20.55 2.83
N PRO A 11 -14.29 19.75 3.90
CA PRO A 11 -13.63 20.04 5.16
C PRO A 11 -12.14 20.19 4.88
N THR A 12 -11.63 21.41 5.07
CA THR A 12 -10.22 21.72 4.87
C THR A 12 -9.46 20.79 5.78
N SER A 13 -8.79 19.80 5.20
CA SER A 13 -7.88 18.94 5.94
C SER A 13 -6.90 19.88 6.63
N VAL A 14 -6.92 19.93 7.96
CA VAL A 14 -5.90 20.61 8.76
C VAL A 14 -4.57 20.26 8.11
N GLN A 15 -3.91 21.28 7.56
CA GLN A 15 -2.74 21.12 6.71
C GLN A 15 -1.65 20.48 7.55
N ARG A 16 -1.62 19.13 7.55
CA ARG A 16 -0.54 18.34 8.08
C ARG A 16 0.67 18.83 7.31
N GLN A 17 1.57 19.51 8.01
CA GLN A 17 2.79 20.10 7.47
C GLN A 17 3.27 19.28 6.28
N THR A 18 3.24 19.91 5.11
CA THR A 18 3.67 19.31 3.86
C THR A 18 5.17 19.11 3.95
N PHE A 19 5.62 18.09 4.69
CA PHE A 19 6.84 17.41 4.33
C PHE A 19 6.58 16.93 2.91
N GLU A 20 7.28 17.52 1.94
CA GLU A 20 7.29 17.02 0.58
C GLU A 20 7.43 15.51 0.65
N ARG A 21 6.46 14.83 0.04
CA ARG A 21 6.53 13.38 -0.05
C ARG A 21 7.75 13.08 -0.92
N GLU A 22 8.80 12.57 -0.28
CA GLU A 22 10.08 12.27 -0.93
C GLU A 22 9.91 11.35 -2.16
N TRP A 23 8.85 10.55 -2.19
CA TRP A 23 8.44 9.84 -3.40
C TRP A 23 7.65 10.79 -4.32
N SER A 24 8.33 11.30 -5.35
CA SER A 24 7.69 11.87 -6.54
C SER A 24 8.24 11.13 -7.75
N SER A 25 7.35 10.54 -8.55
CA SER A 25 7.71 9.89 -9.80
C SER A 25 7.00 10.63 -10.93
N GLY A 26 7.69 10.88 -12.04
CA GLY A 26 7.04 11.38 -13.25
C GLY A 26 5.98 10.40 -13.74
N LEU A 27 4.98 10.90 -14.46
CA LEU A 27 3.86 10.08 -14.98
C LEU A 27 4.35 8.89 -15.85
N CYS A 28 5.53 9.04 -16.44
CA CYS A 28 6.18 8.08 -17.33
C CYS A 28 7.53 7.57 -16.76
N ALA A 29 7.74 7.63 -15.45
CA ALA A 29 8.99 7.16 -14.84
C ALA A 29 9.24 5.64 -15.01
N CYS A 30 8.27 4.87 -15.52
CA CYS A 30 8.50 3.47 -15.87
C CYS A 30 9.47 3.26 -17.03
N PHE A 31 9.68 4.27 -17.89
CA PHE A 31 10.65 4.20 -19.00
C PHE A 31 12.09 4.44 -18.53
N ASP A 32 12.28 4.99 -17.33
CA ASP A 32 13.60 5.12 -16.73
C ASP A 32 14.18 3.74 -16.37
N ASP A 33 13.31 2.76 -16.10
CA ASP A 33 13.65 1.38 -15.71
C ASP A 33 12.85 0.32 -16.49
N LEU A 34 12.98 0.32 -17.83
CA LEU A 34 12.41 -0.71 -18.71
C LEU A 34 12.66 -2.17 -18.29
N PRO A 35 13.88 -2.60 -17.90
CA PRO A 35 14.10 -4.00 -17.49
C PRO A 35 13.28 -4.37 -16.25
N THR A 36 13.13 -3.44 -15.30
CA THR A 36 12.28 -3.62 -14.11
C THR A 36 10.82 -3.74 -14.51
N CYS A 37 10.35 -2.89 -15.43
CA CYS A 37 8.99 -2.94 -15.96
C CYS A 37 8.68 -4.30 -16.63
N CYS A 38 9.59 -4.78 -17.47
CA CYS A 38 9.49 -6.10 -18.09
C CYS A 38 9.50 -7.23 -17.04
N LEU A 39 10.36 -7.17 -16.03
CA LEU A 39 10.40 -8.17 -14.95
C LEU A 39 9.09 -8.20 -14.17
N VAL A 40 8.48 -7.06 -13.85
CA VAL A 40 7.18 -6.98 -13.18
C VAL A 40 6.08 -7.63 -14.02
N LEU A 41 6.08 -7.41 -15.33
CA LEU A 41 5.06 -7.93 -16.25
C LEU A 41 5.22 -9.43 -16.53
N PHE A 42 6.45 -9.90 -16.80
CA PHE A 42 6.71 -11.27 -17.24
C PHE A 42 7.12 -12.23 -16.12
N CYS A 43 7.77 -11.75 -15.05
CA CYS A 43 8.04 -12.54 -13.84
C CYS A 43 7.76 -11.74 -12.55
N PRO A 44 6.48 -11.50 -12.22
CA PRO A 44 6.11 -10.75 -11.01
C PRO A 44 6.65 -11.41 -9.73
N HIS A 45 6.75 -12.74 -9.71
CA HIS A 45 7.24 -13.48 -8.54
C HIS A 45 8.75 -13.26 -8.30
N CYS A 46 9.55 -13.28 -9.36
CA CYS A 46 10.98 -12.98 -9.29
C CYS A 46 11.21 -11.55 -8.79
N TYR A 47 10.45 -10.60 -9.32
CA TYR A 47 10.55 -9.20 -8.93
C TYR A 47 10.16 -8.97 -7.47
N MET A 48 9.10 -9.64 -7.00
CA MET A 48 8.71 -9.60 -5.58
C MET A 48 9.81 -10.15 -4.67
N CYS A 49 10.41 -11.28 -5.01
CA CYS A 49 11.54 -11.83 -4.27
C CYS A 49 12.73 -10.86 -4.19
N TYR A 50 13.05 -10.21 -5.31
CA TYR A 50 14.07 -9.16 -5.35
C TYR A 50 13.71 -7.99 -4.41
N LEU A 51 12.46 -7.53 -4.44
CA LEU A 51 11.99 -6.43 -3.61
C LEU A 51 12.01 -6.76 -2.12
N TYR A 52 11.62 -7.98 -1.74
CA TYR A 52 11.72 -8.46 -0.36
C TYR A 52 13.17 -8.59 0.09
N ASN A 53 14.05 -9.14 -0.75
CA ASN A 53 15.48 -9.26 -0.44
C ASN A 53 16.14 -7.88 -0.24
N LYS A 54 15.80 -6.89 -1.08
CA LYS A 54 16.25 -5.50 -0.95
C LYS A 54 15.85 -4.89 0.40
N GLU A 55 14.69 -5.27 0.91
CA GLU A 55 14.14 -4.82 2.19
C GLU A 55 14.64 -5.65 3.39
N GLY A 56 15.50 -6.65 3.17
CA GLY A 56 16.01 -7.55 4.20
C GLY A 56 15.05 -8.67 4.61
N GLU A 57 14.01 -8.90 3.82
CA GLU A 57 12.97 -9.90 4.08
C GLU A 57 13.17 -11.15 3.21
N SER A 58 12.53 -12.25 3.59
CA SER A 58 12.67 -13.52 2.85
C SER A 58 11.81 -13.58 1.58
N CYS A 59 12.36 -14.16 0.50
CA CYS A 59 11.69 -14.34 -0.79
C CYS A 59 10.44 -15.26 -0.75
N TRP A 60 10.29 -16.11 0.28
CA TRP A 60 9.10 -16.97 0.42
C TRP A 60 7.86 -16.23 0.92
N VAL A 61 8.00 -15.00 1.45
CA VAL A 61 6.87 -14.21 1.98
C VAL A 61 5.84 -13.84 0.91
N PRO A 62 6.23 -13.40 -0.30
CA PRO A 62 5.33 -13.30 -1.46
C PRO A 62 4.56 -14.58 -1.77
N PHE A 63 5.18 -15.75 -1.57
CA PHE A 63 4.61 -17.06 -1.90
C PHE A 63 3.49 -17.46 -0.91
N CYS A 64 3.53 -16.95 0.32
CA CYS A 64 2.49 -17.17 1.35
C CYS A 64 1.21 -16.33 1.15
N GLY A 65 1.03 -15.69 -0.02
CA GLY A 65 -0.16 -14.90 -0.33
C GLY A 65 -0.17 -13.48 0.24
N ALA A 66 0.92 -13.04 0.88
CA ALA A 66 1.02 -11.70 1.46
C ALA A 66 1.30 -10.61 0.40
N GLY A 67 1.82 -10.98 -0.78
CA GLY A 67 2.02 -10.06 -1.91
C GLY A 67 2.84 -8.81 -1.55
N ILE A 68 2.41 -7.63 -2.00
CA ILE A 68 3.06 -6.34 -1.69
C ILE A 68 2.65 -5.76 -0.32
N LEU A 69 1.66 -6.34 0.36
CA LEU A 69 1.03 -5.73 1.52
C LEU A 69 2.01 -5.53 2.70
N PRO A 70 2.85 -6.52 3.09
CA PRO A 70 3.86 -6.36 4.13
C PRO A 70 4.81 -5.19 3.87
N LEU A 71 5.32 -5.10 2.65
CA LEU A 71 6.23 -4.02 2.24
C LEU A 71 5.54 -2.65 2.29
N ARG A 72 4.26 -2.57 1.87
CA ARG A 72 3.48 -1.33 1.97
C ARG A 72 3.26 -0.91 3.42
N ILE A 73 3.06 -1.87 4.33
CA ILE A 73 2.90 -1.59 5.76
C ILE A 73 4.22 -1.11 6.33
N LYS A 74 5.31 -1.85 6.10
CA LYS A 74 6.67 -1.46 6.52
C LYS A 74 6.97 -0.03 6.08
N HIS A 75 6.76 0.28 4.80
CA HIS A 75 6.96 1.63 4.27
C HIS A 75 6.13 2.68 5.03
N ARG A 76 4.84 2.43 5.28
CA ARG A 76 3.99 3.37 6.03
C ARG A 76 4.37 3.51 7.51
N VAL A 77 4.86 2.44 8.13
CA VAL A 77 5.40 2.45 9.50
C VAL A 77 6.67 3.29 9.56
N MET A 78 7.59 3.10 8.62
CA MET A 78 8.84 3.88 8.54
C MET A 78 8.56 5.38 8.36
N HIS A 79 7.55 5.74 7.55
CA HIS A 79 7.12 7.13 7.37
C HIS A 79 6.14 7.65 8.45
N LYS A 80 6.00 6.98 9.61
CA LYS A 80 5.19 7.39 10.77
C LYS A 80 3.71 7.72 10.44
N ILE A 81 3.11 7.06 9.45
CA ILE A 81 1.70 7.29 9.10
C ILE A 81 0.78 6.40 9.97
N MET A 82 0.55 6.82 11.22
CA MET A 82 -0.21 6.05 12.23
C MET A 82 -1.64 5.66 11.81
N VAL A 83 -2.34 6.51 11.06
CA VAL A 83 -3.76 6.30 10.74
C VAL A 83 -3.99 5.05 9.88
N THR A 84 -3.04 4.69 9.00
CA THR A 84 -3.20 3.51 8.14
C THR A 84 -3.00 2.19 8.90
N ILE A 85 -2.18 2.20 9.95
CA ILE A 85 -1.88 1.00 10.76
C ILE A 85 -3.12 0.55 11.53
N ILE A 86 -3.88 1.49 12.09
CA ILE A 86 -5.11 1.22 12.85
C ILE A 86 -6.20 0.59 11.95
N LEU A 87 -6.40 1.13 10.75
CA LEU A 87 -7.36 0.58 9.77
C LEU A 87 -6.96 -0.83 9.33
N TYR A 88 -5.65 -1.08 9.15
CA TYR A 88 -5.15 -2.38 8.74
C TYR A 88 -5.29 -3.45 9.84
N LEU A 89 -4.97 -3.11 11.09
CA LEU A 89 -5.24 -3.96 12.25
C LEU A 89 -6.73 -4.27 12.41
N SER A 90 -7.59 -3.29 12.14
CA SER A 90 -9.04 -3.48 12.14
C SER A 90 -9.49 -4.45 11.03
N LEU A 91 -8.94 -4.34 9.82
CA LEU A 91 -9.22 -5.24 8.70
C LEU A 91 -8.73 -6.68 8.96
N ILE A 92 -7.52 -6.85 9.51
CA ILE A 92 -7.01 -8.19 9.88
C ILE A 92 -7.90 -8.84 10.94
N LYS A 93 -8.27 -8.10 12.00
CA LYS A 93 -9.20 -8.60 13.01
C LYS A 93 -10.53 -9.01 12.39
N LYS A 94 -11.05 -8.21 11.46
CA LYS A 94 -12.32 -8.49 10.79
C LYS A 94 -12.23 -9.72 9.89
N LEU A 95 -11.13 -9.91 9.18
CA LEU A 95 -10.88 -11.11 8.37
C LEU A 95 -10.76 -12.36 9.24
N PHE A 96 -10.06 -12.28 10.36
CA PHE A 96 -9.92 -13.40 11.31
C PHE A 96 -11.27 -13.80 11.92
N ILE A 97 -12.09 -12.81 12.29
CA ILE A 97 -13.47 -13.04 12.75
C ILE A 97 -14.30 -13.71 11.66
N MET A 98 -14.26 -13.19 10.43
CA MET A 98 -15.00 -13.76 9.29
C MET A 98 -14.58 -15.21 9.00
N LEU A 99 -13.28 -15.51 9.07
CA LEU A 99 -12.76 -16.88 8.89
C LEU A 99 -13.18 -17.81 10.03
N TYR A 100 -13.19 -17.32 11.27
CA TYR A 100 -13.64 -18.10 12.43
C TYR A 100 -15.15 -18.39 12.34
N THR A 101 -15.97 -17.41 11.99
CA THR A 101 -17.42 -17.56 11.81
C THR A 101 -17.78 -18.42 10.59
N LEU A 102 -16.96 -18.49 9.54
CA LEU A 102 -17.18 -19.41 8.42
C LEU A 102 -16.81 -20.87 8.75
N ASN A 103 -15.99 -21.09 9.77
CA ASN A 103 -15.47 -22.39 10.19
C ASN A 103 -16.19 -22.94 11.43
N THR A 104 -17.26 -22.26 11.89
CA THR A 104 -18.19 -22.70 12.95
C THR A 104 -19.56 -22.94 12.34
#